data_AF-A0A521Y5F1-F1
#
_entry.id   AF-A0A521Y5F1-F1
#
_cell.length_a   1.000
_cell.length_b   1.000
_cell.length_c   1.000
_cell.angle_alpha   90.00
_cell.angle_beta   90.00
_cell.angle_gamma   90.00
#
_symmetry.space_group_name_H-M   'P 1'
#
loop_
_entity.id
_entity.type
_entity.pdbx_description
1 polymer ?
#
loop_
_entity_poly.entity_id
_entity_poly.type
_entity_poly.pdbx_seq_one_letter_code
_entity_poly.pdbx_strand_id
1 'polypeptide(L)'
;MLQPTNVPERPQRRVGAWWGPAVGISALGFYAATTVEESAGREIGYNADHPWAVYAFMAALVGLMVYGFIRHAGLWMIGRPTPGILRQVPHRLRNAARLGLAQDKVRRDRYAGIMHWCIFSSIVVLTIVTAQVAIEADSPFKFLHGSYYLFFSFYGDLFGVIGLIGVGMALYRRYFSHFHRIRWDERLEDHLIILGLGLVLLTGFLLESARILVT
;
A
#
# COMPACT_ATOMS: atom_id res chain seq x y z
N MET A 1 -5.07 9.94 -48.37
CA MET A 1 -4.16 10.49 -47.33
C MET A 1 -5.03 11.09 -46.24
N LEU A 2 -5.12 10.47 -45.05
CA LEU A 2 -5.93 11.00 -43.95
C LEU A 2 -5.13 12.11 -43.25
N GLN A 3 -5.68 13.32 -43.20
CA GLN A 3 -5.07 14.44 -42.48
C GLN A 3 -4.98 14.10 -40.98
N PRO A 4 -3.84 14.39 -40.32
CA PRO A 4 -3.74 14.23 -38.88
C PRO A 4 -4.69 15.22 -38.21
N THR A 5 -5.64 14.71 -37.43
CA THR A 5 -6.53 15.53 -36.62
C THR A 5 -5.69 16.22 -35.54
N ASN A 6 -5.61 17.55 -35.61
CA ASN A 6 -5.04 18.38 -34.56
C ASN A 6 -5.96 18.35 -33.33
N VAL A 7 -5.87 17.27 -32.55
CA VAL A 7 -6.50 17.22 -31.23
C VAL A 7 -5.63 18.09 -30.31
N PRO A 8 -6.14 19.20 -29.76
CA PRO A 8 -5.37 20.01 -28.84
C PRO A 8 -4.96 19.15 -27.64
N GLU A 9 -3.66 19.07 -27.36
CA GLU A 9 -3.16 18.37 -26.18
C GLU A 9 -3.80 19.00 -24.94
N ARG A 10 -4.60 18.22 -24.20
CA ARG A 10 -5.17 18.69 -22.94
C ARG A 10 -4.02 19.05 -22.02
N PRO A 11 -4.05 20.22 -21.35
CA PRO A 11 -2.96 20.66 -20.48
C PRO A 11 -2.67 19.56 -19.46
N GLN A 12 -1.50 18.96 -19.58
CA GLN A 12 -1.03 17.95 -18.63
C GLN A 12 -0.76 18.65 -17.31
N ARG A 13 -1.78 18.69 -16.44
CA ARG A 13 -1.63 19.18 -15.08
C ARG A 13 -0.52 18.34 -14.45
N ARG A 14 0.65 18.93 -14.22
CA ARG A 14 1.75 18.29 -13.49
C ARG A 14 1.28 18.16 -12.06
N VAL A 15 0.79 16.98 -11.69
CA VAL A 15 0.33 16.77 -10.32
C VAL A 15 1.51 16.26 -9.52
N GLY A 16 1.97 17.09 -8.59
CA GLY A 16 3.06 16.77 -7.67
C GLY A 16 2.77 15.51 -6.87
N ALA A 17 3.84 14.87 -6.41
CA ALA A 17 3.86 13.74 -5.50
C ALA A 17 2.99 14.05 -4.26
N TRP A 18 1.71 13.65 -4.29
CA TRP A 18 0.78 13.87 -3.18
C TRP A 18 1.14 13.03 -1.96
N TRP A 19 2.00 12.02 -2.14
CA TRP A 19 2.66 11.25 -1.08
C TRP A 19 3.80 12.05 -0.41
N GLY A 20 4.23 13.17 -0.99
CA GLY A 20 5.31 14.01 -0.47
C GLY A 20 5.11 14.43 0.99
N PRO A 21 3.91 14.83 1.43
CA PRO A 21 3.64 15.09 2.85
C PRO A 21 3.74 13.84 3.73
N ALA A 22 3.23 12.67 3.29
CA ALA A 22 3.33 11.44 4.08
C ALA A 22 4.80 11.00 4.22
N VAL A 23 5.55 10.96 3.12
CA VAL A 23 6.99 10.64 3.11
C VAL A 23 7.80 11.70 3.85
N GLY A 24 7.43 12.97 3.73
CA GLY A 24 8.08 14.08 4.43
C GLY A 24 7.83 14.03 5.94
N ILE A 25 6.61 13.74 6.38
CA ILE A 25 6.28 13.51 7.79
C ILE A 25 7.00 12.25 8.30
N SER A 26 7.10 11.18 7.51
CA SER A 26 7.89 10.00 7.86
C SER A 26 9.38 10.32 8.04
N ALA A 27 9.97 11.09 7.13
CA ALA A 27 11.38 11.48 7.19
C ALA A 27 11.66 12.47 8.35
N LEU A 28 10.75 13.41 8.58
CA LEU A 28 10.83 14.36 9.70
C LEU A 28 10.68 13.65 11.04
N GLY A 29 9.73 12.72 11.14
CA GLY A 29 9.52 11.91 12.34
C GLY A 29 10.70 10.97 12.61
N PHE A 30 11.24 10.34 11.57
CA PHE A 30 12.50 9.58 11.66
C PHE A 30 13.64 10.47 12.19
N TYR A 31 13.83 11.65 11.60
CA TYR A 31 14.88 12.59 12.04
C TYR A 31 14.68 13.05 13.49
N ALA A 32 13.47 13.49 13.85
CA ALA A 32 13.14 13.94 15.21
C ALA A 32 13.25 12.83 16.25
N ALA A 33 13.03 11.58 15.85
CA ALA A 33 13.22 10.43 16.73
C ALA A 33 14.70 10.06 16.94
N THR A 34 15.58 10.31 15.97
CA THR A 34 17.02 10.07 16.17
C THR A 34 17.68 11.03 17.15
N THR A 35 16.98 12.06 17.63
CA THR A 35 17.54 13.11 18.50
C THR A 35 17.03 13.09 19.94
N VAL A 36 16.13 12.15 20.31
CA VAL A 36 15.55 12.05 21.66
C VAL A 36 15.85 10.68 22.27
N GLU A 37 16.59 10.69 23.39
CA GLU A 37 17.01 9.52 24.14
C GLU A 37 15.93 9.11 25.17
N GLU A 38 15.26 7.99 24.93
CA GLU A 38 14.25 7.39 25.81
C GLU A 38 14.26 5.85 25.70
N SER A 39 13.75 5.17 26.73
CA SER A 39 13.81 3.71 26.90
C SER A 39 12.58 2.94 26.36
N ALA A 40 11.67 3.60 25.64
CA ALA A 40 10.45 2.96 25.13
C ALA A 40 10.76 1.89 24.08
N GLY A 41 10.25 0.68 24.22
CA GLY A 41 10.49 -0.41 23.27
C GLY A 41 9.50 -1.54 23.46
N ARG A 42 9.55 -2.52 22.55
CA ARG A 42 8.68 -3.69 22.61
C ARG A 42 9.46 -4.96 22.27
N GLU A 43 9.21 -6.02 23.03
CA GLU A 43 9.68 -7.35 22.68
C GLU A 43 9.02 -7.86 21.38
N ILE A 44 9.85 -8.21 20.41
CA ILE A 44 9.40 -8.77 19.13
C ILE A 44 9.20 -10.28 19.32
N GLY A 45 8.04 -10.79 18.89
CA GLY A 45 7.75 -12.23 18.95
C GLY A 45 7.23 -12.76 20.30
N TYR A 46 6.75 -11.89 21.19
CA TYR A 46 6.31 -12.26 22.55
C TYR A 46 5.32 -13.44 22.64
N ASN A 47 4.53 -13.69 21.59
CA ASN A 47 3.51 -14.74 21.53
C ASN A 47 3.67 -15.66 20.31
N ALA A 48 4.91 -15.84 19.83
CA ALA A 48 5.20 -16.62 18.63
C ALA A 48 5.84 -17.97 18.99
N ASP A 49 5.02 -18.95 19.37
CA ASP A 49 5.48 -20.33 19.66
C ASP A 49 6.08 -21.03 18.42
N HIS A 50 5.68 -20.61 17.22
CA HIS A 50 6.09 -21.19 15.94
C HIS A 50 6.59 -20.10 14.97
N PRO A 51 7.78 -19.51 15.22
CA PRO A 51 8.31 -18.43 14.39
C PRO A 51 8.55 -18.87 12.92
N TRP A 52 8.86 -20.14 12.69
CA TRP A 52 9.04 -20.71 11.35
C TRP A 52 7.79 -20.58 10.46
N ALA A 53 6.59 -20.55 11.05
CA ALA A 53 5.34 -20.46 10.31
C ALA A 53 5.25 -19.14 9.53
N VAL A 54 5.78 -18.04 10.09
CA VAL A 54 5.81 -16.73 9.42
C VAL A 54 6.57 -16.81 8.10
N TYR A 55 7.75 -17.44 8.09
CA TYR A 55 8.55 -17.59 6.88
C TYR A 55 7.92 -18.55 5.87
N ALA A 56 7.27 -19.63 6.34
CA ALA A 56 6.56 -20.56 5.46
C ALA A 56 5.38 -19.88 4.73
N PHE A 57 4.55 -19.14 5.47
CA PHE A 57 3.46 -18.36 4.88
C PHE A 57 3.98 -17.24 3.98
N MET A 58 5.06 -16.54 4.38
CA MET A 58 5.67 -15.51 3.54
C MET A 58 6.19 -16.10 2.22
N ALA A 59 6.89 -17.23 2.26
CA ALA A 59 7.37 -17.92 1.05
C ALA A 59 6.20 -18.34 0.13
N ALA A 60 5.12 -18.88 0.71
CA ALA A 60 3.93 -19.27 -0.05
C ALA A 60 3.24 -18.06 -0.71
N LEU A 61 3.04 -16.96 0.03
CA LEU A 61 2.39 -15.75 -0.48
C LEU A 61 3.23 -15.04 -1.54
N VAL A 62 4.55 -14.92 -1.33
CA VAL A 62 5.46 -14.38 -2.32
C VAL A 62 5.49 -15.26 -3.57
N GLY A 63 5.53 -16.59 -3.40
CA GLY A 63 5.46 -17.55 -4.50
C GLY A 63 4.17 -17.39 -5.33
N LEU A 64 3.01 -17.27 -4.67
CA LEU A 64 1.72 -17.04 -5.33
C LEU A 64 1.69 -15.70 -6.07
N MET A 65 2.25 -14.65 -5.46
CA MET A 65 2.36 -13.33 -6.08
C MET A 65 3.23 -13.38 -7.35
N VAL A 66 4.42 -14.01 -7.26
CA VAL A 66 5.33 -14.18 -8.40
C VAL A 66 4.66 -15.00 -9.51
N TYR A 67 4.01 -16.11 -9.17
CA TYR A 67 3.25 -16.92 -10.11
C TYR A 67 2.15 -16.10 -10.82
N GLY A 68 1.40 -15.30 -10.08
CA GLY A 68 0.38 -14.40 -10.62
C GLY A 68 0.95 -13.39 -11.62
N PHE A 69 2.09 -12.78 -11.28
CA PHE A 69 2.81 -11.86 -12.18
C PHE A 69 3.28 -12.56 -13.46
N ILE A 70 3.87 -13.76 -13.36
CA ILE A 70 4.35 -14.52 -14.53
C ILE A 70 3.17 -14.87 -15.45
N ARG A 71 2.07 -15.38 -14.88
CA ARG A 71 0.86 -15.73 -15.65
C ARG A 71 0.29 -14.52 -16.37
N HIS A 72 0.25 -13.37 -15.71
CA HIS A 72 -0.29 -12.14 -16.29
C HIS A 72 0.67 -11.53 -17.34
N ALA A 73 1.98 -11.62 -17.12
CA ALA A 73 2.98 -11.27 -18.13
C ALA A 73 2.83 -12.14 -19.39
N GLY A 74 2.49 -13.42 -19.22
CA GLY A 74 2.11 -14.32 -20.31
C GLY A 74 1.02 -13.74 -21.21
N LEU A 75 -0.02 -13.14 -20.62
CA LEU A 75 -1.10 -12.49 -21.37
C LEU A 75 -0.61 -11.26 -22.14
N TRP A 76 0.31 -10.48 -21.58
CA TRP A 76 0.91 -9.33 -22.27
C TRP A 76 1.78 -9.76 -23.47
N MET A 77 2.39 -10.94 -23.39
CA MET A 77 3.22 -11.50 -24.46
C MET A 77 2.42 -12.04 -25.66
N ILE A 78 1.09 -12.19 -25.55
CA ILE A 78 0.22 -12.57 -26.68
C ILE A 78 0.08 -11.44 -27.71
N GLY A 79 0.32 -10.18 -27.29
CA GLY A 79 0.19 -9.00 -28.16
C GLY A 79 1.26 -8.92 -29.27
N ARG A 80 1.07 -7.99 -30.22
CA ARG A 80 2.06 -7.76 -31.29
C ARG A 80 3.37 -7.20 -30.70
N PRO A 81 4.55 -7.68 -31.17
CA PRO A 81 5.83 -7.17 -30.71
C PRO A 81 5.93 -5.69 -31.02
N THR A 82 6.13 -4.87 -29.98
CA THR A 82 6.33 -3.43 -30.14
C THR A 82 7.83 -3.16 -30.35
N PRO A 83 8.26 -2.74 -31.54
CA PRO A 83 9.68 -2.47 -31.79
C PRO A 83 10.18 -1.33 -30.89
N GLY A 84 11.38 -1.51 -30.33
CA GLY A 84 12.03 -0.49 -29.49
C GLY A 84 11.48 -0.41 -28.06
N ILE A 85 11.16 -1.53 -27.41
CA ILE A 85 10.65 -1.56 -26.03
C ILE A 85 11.60 -0.90 -25.01
N LEU A 86 12.91 -0.98 -25.28
CA LEU A 86 13.98 -0.36 -24.49
C LEU A 86 14.23 1.11 -24.88
N ARG A 87 13.54 1.66 -25.88
CA ARG A 87 13.63 3.08 -26.19
C ARG A 87 12.75 3.86 -25.20
N GLN A 88 13.30 4.94 -24.64
CA GLN A 88 12.60 5.84 -23.70
C GLN A 88 12.19 5.17 -22.36
N VAL A 89 13.02 4.26 -21.83
CA VAL A 89 12.82 3.66 -20.49
C VAL A 89 12.51 4.70 -19.41
N PRO A 90 13.22 5.85 -19.32
CA PRO A 90 12.91 6.85 -18.29
C PRO A 90 11.50 7.42 -18.41
N HIS A 91 11.01 7.65 -19.63
CA HIS A 91 9.65 8.15 -19.87
C HIS A 91 8.59 7.10 -19.51
N ARG A 92 8.85 5.82 -19.82
CA ARG A 92 7.97 4.70 -19.46
C ARG A 92 7.93 4.47 -17.96
N LEU A 93 9.07 4.51 -17.28
CA LEU A 93 9.14 4.38 -15.82
C LEU A 93 8.41 5.53 -15.13
N ARG A 94 8.60 6.77 -15.60
CA ARG A 94 7.84 7.93 -15.12
C ARG A 94 6.33 7.76 -15.32
N ASN A 95 5.91 7.24 -16.47
CA ASN A 95 4.50 6.96 -16.73
C ASN A 95 3.96 5.83 -15.85
N ALA A 96 4.74 4.77 -15.62
CA ALA A 96 4.37 3.68 -14.71
C ALA A 96 4.22 4.19 -13.27
N ALA A 97 5.16 4.99 -12.78
CA ALA A 97 5.07 5.63 -11.47
C ALA A 97 3.87 6.58 -11.38
N ARG A 98 3.62 7.40 -12.41
CA ARG A 98 2.49 8.35 -12.43
C ARG A 98 1.14 7.62 -12.50
N LEU A 99 1.02 6.60 -13.34
CA LEU A 99 -0.25 5.90 -13.53
C LEU A 99 -0.53 4.88 -12.42
N GLY A 100 0.51 4.20 -11.95
CA GLY A 100 0.44 3.24 -10.85
C GLY A 100 0.47 3.92 -9.50
N LEU A 101 1.65 4.40 -9.07
CA LEU A 101 1.85 4.95 -7.72
C LEU A 101 1.05 6.23 -7.47
N ALA A 102 0.96 7.14 -8.45
CA ALA A 102 0.20 8.37 -8.28
C ALA A 102 -1.30 8.22 -8.61
N GLN A 103 -1.74 7.05 -9.09
CA GLN A 103 -3.12 6.68 -9.41
C GLN A 103 -3.87 7.75 -10.22
N ASP A 104 -3.19 8.40 -11.17
CA ASP A 104 -3.66 9.65 -11.81
C ASP A 104 -5.03 9.49 -12.51
N LYS A 105 -5.33 8.28 -13.02
CA LYS A 105 -6.63 7.98 -13.65
C LYS A 105 -7.79 7.89 -12.67
N VAL A 106 -7.55 7.39 -11.45
CA VAL A 106 -8.59 7.17 -10.43
C VAL A 106 -9.08 8.51 -9.87
N ARG A 107 -8.19 9.51 -9.83
CA ARG A 107 -8.46 10.85 -9.30
C ARG A 107 -9.45 11.69 -10.11
N ARG A 108 -9.90 11.19 -11.28
CA ARG A 108 -10.96 11.84 -12.05
C ARG A 108 -12.29 11.89 -11.28
N ASP A 109 -12.51 10.93 -10.38
CA ASP A 109 -13.60 10.93 -9.41
C ASP A 109 -13.03 11.28 -8.04
N ARG A 110 -13.53 12.36 -7.42
CA ARG A 110 -13.04 12.87 -6.13
C ARG A 110 -13.22 11.84 -5.02
N TYR A 111 -14.36 11.17 -4.97
CA TYR A 111 -14.65 10.16 -3.95
C TYR A 111 -13.75 8.94 -4.14
N ALA A 112 -13.65 8.44 -5.38
CA ALA A 112 -12.78 7.31 -5.70
C ALA A 112 -11.31 7.60 -5.41
N GLY A 113 -10.86 8.84 -5.66
CA GLY A 113 -9.52 9.31 -5.38
C GLY A 113 -9.19 9.31 -3.90
N ILE A 114 -10.07 9.83 -3.04
CA ILE A 114 -9.87 9.83 -1.57
C ILE A 114 -9.90 8.39 -1.03
N MET A 115 -10.86 7.59 -1.48
CA MET A 115 -10.98 6.19 -1.07
C MET A 115 -9.72 5.38 -1.40
N HIS A 116 -9.22 5.47 -2.65
CA HIS A 116 -8.00 4.77 -3.05
C HIS A 116 -6.76 5.34 -2.35
N TRP A 117 -6.73 6.65 -2.11
CA TRP A 117 -5.66 7.28 -1.34
C TRP A 117 -5.54 6.65 0.05
N CYS A 118 -6.64 6.58 0.80
CA CYS A 118 -6.68 5.97 2.13
C CYS A 118 -6.19 4.52 2.13
N ILE A 119 -6.71 3.69 1.21
CA ILE A 119 -6.35 2.27 1.14
C ILE A 119 -4.89 2.10 0.71
N PHE A 120 -4.47 2.79 -0.36
CA PHE A 120 -3.14 2.64 -0.90
C PHE A 120 -2.07 3.16 0.06
N SER A 121 -2.29 4.30 0.71
CA SER A 121 -1.36 4.83 1.70
C SER A 121 -1.25 3.90 2.90
N SER A 122 -2.37 3.30 3.35
CA SER A 122 -2.37 2.30 4.42
C SER A 122 -1.53 1.07 4.05
N ILE A 123 -1.74 0.49 2.85
CA ILE A 123 -0.97 -0.66 2.38
C ILE A 123 0.54 -0.33 2.35
N VAL A 124 0.92 0.80 1.74
CA VAL A 124 2.33 1.17 1.59
C VAL A 124 2.98 1.41 2.95
N VAL A 125 2.34 2.20 3.82
CA VAL A 125 2.89 2.51 5.13
C VAL A 125 2.96 1.27 6.01
N LEU A 126 1.90 0.48 6.12
CA LEU A 126 1.90 -0.73 6.95
C LEU A 126 2.90 -1.78 6.45
N THR A 127 3.14 -1.85 5.14
CA THR A 127 4.21 -2.69 4.58
C THR A 127 5.59 -2.21 5.03
N ILE A 128 5.85 -0.89 4.98
CA ILE A 128 7.12 -0.31 5.45
C ILE A 128 7.29 -0.52 6.96
N VAL A 129 6.21 -0.35 7.73
CA VAL A 129 6.18 -0.61 9.18
C VAL A 129 6.55 -2.07 9.43
N THR A 130 5.83 -3.01 8.81
CA THR A 130 6.08 -4.46 8.98
C THR A 130 7.48 -4.86 8.53
N ALA A 131 7.99 -4.31 7.43
CA ALA A 131 9.33 -4.59 6.93
C ALA A 131 10.42 -4.17 7.92
N GLN A 132 10.25 -3.04 8.60
CA GLN A 132 11.20 -2.60 9.62
C GLN A 132 11.21 -3.51 10.84
N VAL A 133 10.05 -3.96 11.30
CA VAL A 133 9.96 -4.94 12.39
C VAL A 133 10.64 -6.25 12.00
N ALA A 134 10.46 -6.72 10.75
CA ALA A 134 11.16 -7.90 10.25
C ALA A 134 12.68 -7.70 10.18
N ILE A 135 13.14 -6.54 9.71
CA ILE A 135 14.57 -6.21 9.66
C ILE A 135 15.17 -6.19 11.07
N GLU A 136 14.49 -5.62 12.06
CA GLU A 136 14.99 -5.64 13.44
C GLU A 136 14.98 -7.04 14.08
N ALA A 137 13.97 -7.85 13.74
CA ALA A 137 13.86 -9.22 14.22
C ALA A 137 15.02 -10.09 13.68
N ASP A 138 15.30 -9.98 12.38
CA ASP A 138 16.23 -10.87 11.68
C ASP A 138 17.64 -10.31 11.52
N SER A 139 17.87 -9.03 11.85
CA SER A 139 19.19 -8.39 11.75
C SER A 139 19.76 -8.03 13.14
N PRO A 140 21.10 -7.86 13.24
CA PRO A 140 21.72 -7.40 14.48
C PRO A 140 21.45 -5.92 14.78
N PHE A 141 20.83 -5.16 13.86
CA PHE A 141 20.55 -3.74 14.05
C PHE A 141 19.29 -3.57 14.88
N LYS A 142 19.43 -3.01 16.09
CA LYS A 142 18.31 -2.64 16.97
C LYS A 142 18.10 -1.14 16.88
N PHE A 143 16.99 -0.70 16.29
CA PHE A 143 16.72 0.71 16.02
C PHE A 143 15.30 1.15 16.40
N LEU A 144 14.37 0.22 16.62
CA LEU A 144 13.01 0.41 17.13
C LEU A 144 13.00 0.53 18.66
N HIS A 145 13.70 1.54 19.16
CA HIS A 145 13.67 1.93 20.56
C HIS A 145 13.51 3.45 20.73
N GLY A 146 13.12 3.86 21.93
CA GLY A 146 12.86 5.23 22.32
C GLY A 146 11.77 5.93 21.50
N SER A 147 12.02 7.18 21.19
CA SER A 147 11.13 8.05 20.43
C SER A 147 10.87 7.54 18.99
N TYR A 148 11.81 6.75 18.42
CA TYR A 148 11.61 6.14 17.11
C TYR A 148 10.51 5.10 17.13
N TYR A 149 10.53 4.24 18.16
CA TYR A 149 9.46 3.27 18.39
C TYR A 149 8.10 3.96 18.58
N LEU A 150 8.04 5.06 19.34
CA LEU A 150 6.79 5.80 19.56
C LEU A 150 6.24 6.43 18.27
N PHE A 151 7.09 7.12 17.50
CA PHE A 151 6.68 7.69 16.21
C PHE A 151 6.19 6.59 15.27
N PHE A 152 6.96 5.51 15.18
CA PHE A 152 6.64 4.36 14.35
C PHE A 152 5.32 3.69 14.73
N SER A 153 5.06 3.48 16.03
CA SER A 153 3.81 2.88 16.54
C SER A 153 2.61 3.77 16.21
N PHE A 154 2.71 5.06 16.52
CA PHE A 154 1.67 6.03 16.17
C PHE A 154 1.40 6.09 14.67
N TYR A 155 2.46 6.01 13.85
CA TYR A 155 2.33 6.06 12.40
C TYR A 155 1.64 4.79 11.86
N GLY A 156 1.95 3.62 12.43
CA GLY A 156 1.23 2.37 12.16
C GLY A 156 -0.26 2.49 12.46
N ASP A 157 -0.61 2.94 13.66
CA ASP A 157 -2.00 3.12 14.10
C ASP A 157 -2.76 4.11 13.21
N LEU A 158 -2.16 5.28 12.94
CA LEU A 158 -2.77 6.32 12.12
C LEU A 158 -3.12 5.78 10.72
N PHE A 159 -2.17 5.09 10.07
CA PHE A 159 -2.41 4.54 8.74
C PHE A 159 -3.26 3.28 8.74
N GLY A 160 -3.34 2.56 9.86
CA GLY A 160 -4.34 1.51 10.07
C GLY A 160 -5.76 2.08 10.10
N VAL A 161 -5.98 3.18 10.83
CA VAL A 161 -7.29 3.86 10.90
C VAL A 161 -7.66 4.49 9.56
N ILE A 162 -6.71 5.18 8.91
CA ILE A 162 -6.92 5.72 7.55
C ILE A 162 -7.30 4.60 6.58
N GLY A 163 -6.62 3.45 6.66
CA GLY A 163 -6.96 2.26 5.88
C GLY A 163 -8.38 1.79 6.12
N LEU A 164 -8.80 1.71 7.38
CA LEU A 164 -10.15 1.27 7.77
C LEU A 164 -11.23 2.24 7.28
N ILE A 165 -10.98 3.55 7.33
CA ILE A 165 -11.84 4.57 6.72
C ILE A 165 -11.93 4.35 5.21
N GLY A 166 -10.81 4.10 4.54
CA GLY A 166 -10.77 3.79 3.10
C GLY A 166 -11.59 2.54 2.74
N VAL A 167 -11.45 1.47 3.52
CA VAL A 167 -12.24 0.24 3.35
C VAL A 167 -13.73 0.51 3.62
N GLY A 168 -14.07 1.27 4.66
CA GLY A 168 -15.45 1.68 4.94
C GLY A 168 -16.06 2.48 3.79
N MET A 169 -15.31 3.41 3.20
CA MET A 169 -15.72 4.14 2.00
C MET A 169 -15.94 3.20 0.80
N ALA A 170 -15.11 2.16 0.64
CA ALA A 170 -15.25 1.17 -0.42
C ALA A 170 -16.47 0.28 -0.23
N LEU A 171 -16.72 -0.19 0.99
CA LEU A 171 -17.91 -0.95 1.36
C LEU A 171 -19.18 -0.12 1.13
N TYR A 172 -19.19 1.13 1.61
CA TYR A 172 -20.31 2.05 1.41
C TYR A 172 -20.62 2.23 -0.09
N ARG A 173 -19.60 2.51 -0.89
CA ARG A 173 -19.77 2.71 -2.33
C ARG A 173 -20.25 1.45 -3.05
N ARG A 174 -19.84 0.26 -2.60
CA ARG A 174 -20.19 -0.99 -3.26
C ARG A 174 -21.59 -1.49 -2.89
N TYR A 175 -21.95 -1.44 -1.61
CA TYR A 175 -23.20 -2.04 -1.13
C TYR A 175 -24.37 -1.05 -1.00
N PHE A 176 -24.09 0.23 -0.73
CA PHE A 176 -25.14 1.22 -0.44
C PHE A 176 -25.33 2.24 -1.58
N SER A 177 -24.32 2.48 -2.41
CA SER A 177 -24.42 3.42 -3.53
C SER A 177 -24.83 2.72 -4.83
N HIS A 178 -25.92 3.19 -5.46
CA HIS A 178 -26.44 2.64 -6.71
C HIS A 178 -25.61 3.10 -7.94
N PHE A 179 -24.34 2.68 -8.03
CA PHE A 179 -23.50 2.94 -9.20
C PHE A 179 -23.57 1.79 -10.21
N HIS A 180 -24.34 1.98 -11.28
CA HIS A 180 -24.52 1.01 -12.38
C HIS A 180 -23.19 0.56 -13.02
N ARG A 181 -22.15 1.40 -12.99
CA ARG A 181 -20.84 1.11 -13.60
C ARG A 181 -20.00 0.08 -12.84
N ILE A 182 -20.25 -0.13 -11.54
CA ILE A 182 -19.43 -1.01 -10.69
C ILE A 182 -19.96 -2.45 -10.72
N ARG A 183 -21.26 -2.65 -10.98
CA ARG A 183 -21.94 -3.94 -10.87
C ARG A 183 -22.09 -4.72 -12.18
N TRP A 184 -21.43 -4.28 -13.25
CA TRP A 184 -21.53 -4.92 -14.57
C TRP A 184 -20.77 -6.26 -14.66
N ASP A 185 -19.67 -6.42 -13.92
CA ASP A 185 -18.88 -7.67 -13.84
C ASP A 185 -18.49 -7.92 -12.37
N GLU A 186 -19.51 -8.15 -11.53
CA GLU A 186 -19.34 -8.36 -10.09
C GLU A 186 -18.85 -9.79 -9.80
N ARG A 187 -17.67 -9.91 -9.19
CA ARG A 187 -17.08 -11.20 -8.82
C ARG A 187 -17.02 -11.37 -7.31
N LEU A 188 -17.05 -12.63 -6.85
CA LEU A 188 -16.84 -12.96 -5.43
C LEU A 188 -15.48 -12.46 -4.93
N GLU A 189 -14.46 -12.52 -5.78
CA GLU A 189 -13.09 -12.07 -5.52
C GLU A 189 -13.04 -10.62 -5.02
N ASP A 190 -13.84 -9.72 -5.62
CA ASP A 190 -13.87 -8.33 -5.22
C ASP A 190 -14.35 -8.13 -3.77
N HIS A 191 -15.33 -8.93 -3.34
CA HIS A 191 -15.86 -8.88 -1.98
C HIS A 191 -14.86 -9.43 -0.98
N LEU A 192 -14.22 -10.55 -1.33
CA LEU A 192 -13.19 -11.17 -0.50
C LEU A 192 -12.01 -10.24 -0.28
N ILE A 193 -11.59 -9.49 -1.30
CA ILE A 193 -10.50 -8.51 -1.16
C ILE A 193 -10.89 -7.39 -0.20
N ILE A 194 -12.06 -6.75 -0.39
CA ILE A 194 -12.45 -5.61 0.46
C ILE A 194 -12.68 -6.05 1.91
N LEU A 195 -13.39 -7.16 2.11
CA LEU A 195 -13.64 -7.70 3.45
C LEU A 195 -12.35 -8.22 4.09
N GLY A 196 -11.49 -8.88 3.33
CA GLY A 196 -10.18 -9.36 3.79
C GLY A 196 -9.27 -8.22 4.23
N LEU A 197 -9.21 -7.12 3.46
CA LEU A 197 -8.47 -5.91 3.87
C LEU A 197 -9.01 -5.33 5.18
N GLY A 198 -10.33 -5.21 5.30
CA GLY A 198 -10.96 -4.74 6.55
C GLY A 198 -10.65 -5.64 7.73
N LEU A 199 -10.73 -6.96 7.54
CA LEU A 199 -10.45 -7.95 8.56
C LEU A 199 -8.99 -7.89 9.03
N VAL A 200 -8.02 -7.84 8.10
CA VAL A 200 -6.59 -7.74 8.44
C VAL A 200 -6.32 -6.48 9.27
N LEU A 201 -6.85 -5.33 8.87
CA LEU A 201 -6.69 -4.08 9.61
C LEU A 201 -7.31 -4.17 11.02
N LEU A 202 -8.54 -4.68 11.14
CA LEU A 202 -9.21 -4.86 12.42
C LEU A 202 -8.45 -5.81 13.34
N THR A 203 -7.98 -6.95 12.81
CA THR A 203 -7.19 -7.90 13.61
C THR A 203 -5.88 -7.29 14.10
N GLY A 204 -5.26 -6.39 13.33
CA GLY A 204 -4.07 -5.65 13.77
C GLY A 204 -4.32 -4.87 15.06
N PHE A 205 -5.37 -4.04 15.09
CA PHE A 205 -5.74 -3.26 16.29
C PHE A 205 -6.13 -4.13 17.48
N LEU A 206 -6.84 -5.23 17.24
CA LEU A 206 -7.23 -6.17 18.30
C LEU A 206 -5.99 -6.85 18.91
N LEU A 207 -5.04 -7.27 18.09
CA LEU A 207 -3.79 -7.87 18.55
C LEU A 207 -2.92 -6.87 19.31
N GLU A 208 -2.87 -5.62 18.86
CA GLU A 208 -2.17 -4.54 19.57
C GLU A 208 -2.80 -4.26 20.94
N SER A 209 -4.13 -4.14 20.99
CA SER A 209 -4.87 -3.94 22.24
C SER A 209 -4.65 -5.11 23.21
N ALA A 210 -4.71 -6.34 22.72
CA ALA A 210 -4.47 -7.54 23.52
C ALA A 210 -3.03 -7.60 24.06
N ARG A 211 -2.05 -7.16 23.26
CA ARG A 211 -0.66 -7.09 23.72
C ARG A 211 -0.48 -6.08 24.84
N ILE A 212 -1.03 -4.87 24.69
CA ILE A 212 -0.95 -3.80 25.71
C ILE A 212 -1.58 -4.25 27.02
N LEU A 213 -2.60 -5.11 26.97
CA LEU A 213 -3.23 -5.67 28.18
C LEU A 213 -2.30 -6.60 28.97
N VAL A 214 -1.34 -7.25 28.31
CA VAL A 214 -0.51 -8.32 28.89
C VAL A 214 0.92 -7.85 29.23
N THR A 215 1.40 -6.75 28.63
CA THR A 215 2.72 -6.13 28.91
C THR A 215 2.61 -4.94 29.84
#